data_AF-A0A540LSB1-F1
#
_entry.id   AF-A0A540LSB1-F1
#
_cell.length_a   1.000
_cell.length_b   1.000
_cell.length_c   1.000
_cell.angle_alpha   90.00
_cell.angle_beta   90.00
_cell.angle_gamma   90.00
#
_symmetry.space_group_name_H-M   'P 1'
#
loop_
_entity.id
_entity.type
_entity.pdbx_description
1 polymer ?
#
loop_
_entity_poly.entity_id
_entity_poly.type
_entity_poly.pdbx_seq_one_letter_code
_entity_poly.pdbx_strand_id
1 'polypeptide(L)'
;MAKIDQAQFLEIAWGLANSGEPFLWVVQPGLVQGSDWLETLPDGFLKALNKRAYVVKWAPQKEVLAHLAVGAFWTQCGWNSTLEGI
;
A
#
# COMPACT_ATOMS: atom_id res chain seq x y z
N MET A 1 -12.89 0.30 -9.99
CA MET A 1 -11.81 -0.18 -9.11
C MET A 1 -11.89 -1.69 -9.05
N ALA A 2 -10.83 -2.38 -9.46
CA ALA A 2 -10.76 -3.82 -9.27
C ALA A 2 -10.68 -4.09 -7.77
N LYS A 3 -11.57 -4.93 -7.26
CA LYS A 3 -11.55 -5.34 -5.86
C LYS A 3 -10.47 -6.41 -5.73
N ILE A 4 -9.52 -6.19 -4.82
CA ILE A 4 -8.53 -7.19 -4.46
C ILE A 4 -9.23 -8.17 -3.52
N ASP A 5 -9.14 -9.46 -3.81
CA ASP A 5 -9.62 -10.48 -2.89
C ASP A 5 -8.68 -10.62 -1.69
N GLN A 6 -9.14 -11.27 -0.63
CA GLN A 6 -8.37 -11.38 0.61
C GLN A 6 -7.03 -12.10 0.40
N ALA A 7 -6.97 -13.11 -0.47
CA ALA A 7 -5.74 -13.87 -0.72
C ALA A 7 -4.69 -12.98 -1.40
N GLN A 8 -5.09 -12.23 -2.43
CA GLN A 8 -4.21 -11.26 -3.09
C GLN A 8 -3.73 -10.18 -2.13
N PHE A 9 -4.59 -9.68 -1.24
CA PHE A 9 -4.21 -8.69 -0.24
C PHE A 9 -3.13 -9.22 0.71
N LEU A 10 -3.27 -10.47 1.16
CA LEU A 10 -2.30 -11.14 2.03
C LEU A 10 -0.95 -11.33 1.33
N GLU A 11 -0.95 -11.76 0.07
CA GLU A 11 0.28 -11.92 -0.72
C GLU A 11 0.99 -10.58 -0.94
N ILE A 12 0.24 -9.51 -1.20
CA ILE A 12 0.81 -8.15 -1.31
C ILE A 12 1.45 -7.72 0.01
N ALA A 13 0.74 -7.92 1.14
CA ALA A 13 1.26 -7.56 2.45
C ALA A 13 2.57 -8.31 2.75
N TRP A 14 2.60 -9.62 2.58
CA TRP A 14 3.82 -10.40 2.84
C TRP A 14 4.93 -10.13 1.84
N GLY A 15 4.61 -9.91 0.56
CA GLY A 15 5.58 -9.48 -0.44
C GLY A 15 6.26 -8.17 -0.06
N LEU A 16 5.50 -7.17 0.39
CA LEU A 16 6.03 -5.90 0.88
C LEU A 16 6.90 -6.08 2.13
N ALA A 17 6.45 -6.86 3.12
CA ALA A 17 7.23 -7.11 4.34
C ALA A 17 8.57 -7.79 4.03
N ASN A 18 8.56 -8.79 3.14
CA ASN A 18 9.71 -9.61 2.76
C ASN A 18 10.66 -8.89 1.80
N SER A 19 10.22 -7.82 1.13
CA SER A 19 11.05 -7.05 0.20
C SER A 19 12.30 -6.45 0.86
N GLY A 20 12.30 -6.24 2.17
CA GLY A 20 13.41 -5.58 2.86
C GLY A 20 13.44 -4.05 2.68
N GLU A 21 12.65 -3.51 1.77
CA GLU A 21 12.67 -2.09 1.41
C GLU A 21 11.76 -1.22 2.28
N PRO A 22 12.11 0.07 2.48
CA PRO A 22 11.21 1.06 3.06
C PRO A 22 10.05 1.38 2.10
N PHE A 23 8.82 1.51 2.63
CA PHE A 23 7.67 1.87 1.79
C PHE A 23 6.59 2.63 2.55
N LEU A 24 5.76 3.35 1.79
CA LEU A 24 4.49 3.91 2.24
C LEU A 24 3.37 3.20 1.47
N TRP A 25 2.52 2.46 2.18
CA TRP A 25 1.40 1.75 1.57
C TRP A 25 0.07 2.40 1.97
N VAL A 26 -0.65 2.89 0.96
CA VAL A 26 -1.98 3.49 1.15
C VAL A 26 -3.05 2.41 0.95
N VAL A 27 -3.75 2.04 2.03
CA VAL A 27 -4.82 1.03 2.03
C VAL A 27 -6.15 1.71 2.32
N GLN A 28 -7.00 1.83 1.30
CA GLN A 28 -8.31 2.45 1.46
C GLN A 28 -9.32 1.50 2.11
N PRO A 29 -10.23 2.00 2.99
CA PRO A 29 -11.36 1.23 3.47
C PRO A 29 -12.20 0.67 2.31
N GLY A 30 -12.60 -0.60 2.41
CA GLY A 30 -13.38 -1.28 1.36
C GLY A 30 -12.56 -1.80 0.17
N LEU A 31 -11.23 -1.74 0.22
CA LEU A 31 -10.34 -2.36 -0.79
C LEU A 31 -10.54 -3.89 -0.86
N VAL A 32 -10.73 -4.51 0.32
CA VAL A 32 -11.11 -5.92 0.46
C VAL A 32 -12.58 -5.98 0.88
N GLN A 33 -13.37 -6.84 0.24
CA GLN A 33 -14.80 -6.95 0.54
C GLN A 33 -15.03 -7.37 2.00
N GLY A 34 -15.87 -6.62 2.72
CA GLY A 34 -16.40 -7.04 4.03
C GLY A 34 -15.47 -6.86 5.23
N SER A 35 -14.40 -6.07 5.13
CA SER A 35 -13.50 -5.80 6.28
C SER A 35 -13.15 -4.32 6.42
N ASP A 36 -12.96 -3.88 7.66
CA ASP A 36 -12.30 -2.62 7.96
C ASP A 36 -10.80 -2.75 7.65
N TRP A 37 -10.22 -1.73 6.99
CA TRP A 37 -8.85 -1.72 6.44
C TRP A 37 -7.73 -2.20 7.38
N LEU A 38 -7.88 -2.02 8.70
CA LEU A 38 -6.88 -2.42 9.70
C LEU A 38 -7.06 -3.89 10.14
N GLU A 39 -8.30 -4.37 10.14
CA GLU A 39 -8.66 -5.76 10.45
C GLU A 39 -8.25 -6.71 9.32
N THR A 40 -8.08 -6.18 8.10
CA THR A 40 -7.60 -6.94 6.95
C THR A 40 -6.10 -7.22 6.98
N LEU A 41 -5.32 -6.50 7.81
CA LEU A 41 -3.87 -6.70 7.88
C LEU A 41 -3.54 -8.06 8.51
N PRO A 42 -2.63 -8.86 7.91
CA PRO A 42 -2.26 -10.14 8.47
C PRO A 42 -1.65 -10.00 9.88
N ASP A 43 -1.93 -10.99 10.73
CA ASP A 43 -1.36 -11.06 12.07
C ASP A 43 0.18 -10.99 12.01
N GLY A 44 0.75 -10.12 12.87
CA GLY A 44 2.19 -9.92 12.93
C GLY A 44 2.78 -9.09 11.79
N PHE A 45 2.01 -8.68 10.78
CA PHE A 45 2.49 -7.87 9.66
C PHE A 45 3.16 -6.57 10.13
N LEU A 46 2.45 -5.76 10.94
CA LEU A 46 3.01 -4.50 11.46
C LEU A 46 4.29 -4.70 12.30
N LYS A 47 4.42 -5.86 12.96
CA LYS A 47 5.65 -6.22 13.68
C LYS A 47 6.78 -6.55 12.69
N ALA A 48 6.50 -7.28 11.62
CA ALA A 48 7.46 -7.63 10.57
C ALA A 48 8.01 -6.41 9.82
N LEU A 49 7.26 -5.30 9.75
CA LEU A 49 7.74 -4.05 9.15
C LEU A 49 8.92 -3.45 9.92
N ASN A 50 9.09 -3.75 11.22
CA ASN A 50 10.21 -3.29 12.05
C ASN A 50 10.52 -1.77 11.88
N LYS A 51 9.47 -0.94 11.87
CA LYS A 51 9.54 0.54 11.67
C LYS A 51 10.08 1.02 10.31
N ARG A 52 10.26 0.13 9.32
CA ARG A 52 10.74 0.48 7.97
C ARG A 52 9.65 1.06 7.07
N ALA A 53 8.37 0.88 7.43
CA ALA A 53 7.26 1.21 6.56
C ALA A 53 6.06 1.77 7.32
N TYR A 54 5.24 2.52 6.58
CA TYR A 54 4.00 3.10 7.06
C TYR A 54 2.81 2.57 6.25
N VAL A 55 1.73 2.22 6.95
CA VAL A 55 0.46 1.82 6.34
C VAL A 55 -0.60 2.84 6.75
N VAL A 56 -1.18 3.53 5.79
CA VAL A 56 -2.09 4.66 6.04
C VAL A 56 -3.35 4.55 5.18
N LYS A 57 -4.44 5.18 5.63
CA LYS A 57 -5.69 5.26 4.84
C LYS A 57 -5.58 6.20 3.65
N TRP A 58 -4.74 7.22 3.78
CA TRP A 58 -4.61 8.31 2.83
C TRP A 58 -3.25 9.00 2.99
N ALA A 59 -2.73 9.51 1.87
CA ALA A 59 -1.55 10.35 1.83
C ALA A 59 -1.70 11.37 0.68
N PRO A 60 -1.05 12.54 0.76
CA PRO A 60 -1.06 13.52 -0.33
C PRO A 60 -0.21 13.01 -1.50
N GLN A 61 -0.80 12.26 -2.43
CA GLN A 61 -0.09 11.52 -3.49
C GLN A 61 0.93 12.38 -4.26
N LYS A 62 0.56 13.60 -4.67
CA LYS A 62 1.46 14.51 -5.38
C LYS A 62 2.70 14.89 -4.56
N GLU A 63 2.53 15.18 -3.28
CA GLU A 63 3.62 15.56 -2.39
C GLU A 63 4.53 14.36 -2.09
N VAL A 64 3.94 13.18 -1.92
CA VAL A 64 4.69 11.92 -1.76
C VAL A 64 5.51 11.66 -3.01
N LEU A 65 4.92 11.70 -4.20
CA LEU A 65 5.61 11.41 -5.46
C LEU A 65 6.68 12.47 -5.79
N ALA A 66 6.50 13.72 -5.35
CA ALA A 66 7.51 14.77 -5.51
C ALA A 66 8.68 14.66 -4.52
N HIS A 67 8.60 13.79 -3.52
CA HIS A 67 9.61 13.69 -2.47
C HIS A 67 10.82 12.87 -2.95
N LEU A 68 12.04 13.41 -2.76
CA LEU A 68 13.29 12.80 -3.24
C LEU A 68 13.59 11.39 -2.71
N ALA A 69 13.01 11.01 -1.57
CA ALA A 69 13.14 9.66 -1.02
C ALA A 69 12.29 8.60 -1.75
N VAL A 70 11.38 8.99 -2.64
CA VAL A 70 10.53 8.06 -3.39
C VAL A 70 11.27 7.62 -4.66
N GLY A 71 11.72 6.37 -4.67
CA GLY A 71 12.42 5.77 -5.82
C GLY A 71 11.52 5.01 -6.78
N ALA A 72 10.31 4.63 -6.36
CA ALA A 72 9.37 3.88 -7.18
C ALA A 72 7.92 4.14 -6.74
N PHE A 73 7.00 4.08 -7.69
CA PHE A 73 5.55 4.15 -7.43
C PHE A 73 4.86 2.91 -7.98
N TRP A 74 4.33 2.09 -7.08
CA TRP A 74 3.49 0.95 -7.44
C TRP A 74 2.02 1.37 -7.44
N THR A 75 1.36 1.25 -8.59
CA THR A 75 -0.01 1.70 -8.81
C THR A 75 -0.79 0.69 -9.65
N GLN A 76 -2.11 0.66 -9.49
CA GLN A 76 -3.03 -0.08 -10.37
C GLN A 76 -3.24 0.60 -11.74
N CYS A 77 -2.46 1.65 -12.06
CA CYS A 77 -2.53 2.39 -13.32
C CYS A 77 -3.91 2.99 -13.62
N GLY A 78 -4.63 3.44 -12.59
CA GLY A 78 -5.81 4.28 -12.79
C GLY A 78 -5.43 5.59 -13.52
N TRP A 79 -6.31 6.12 -14.37
CA TRP A 79 -6.01 7.27 -15.24
C TRP A 79 -5.36 8.46 -14.52
N ASN A 80 -5.86 8.82 -13.33
CA ASN A 80 -5.27 9.89 -12.51
C ASN A 80 -3.89 9.52 -11.92
N SER A 81 -3.68 8.25 -11.55
CA SER A 81 -2.39 7.78 -11.02
C SER A 81 -1.32 7.70 -12.10
N THR A 82 -1.70 7.41 -13.34
CA THR A 82 -0.77 7.38 -14.49
C THR A 82 -0.33 8.78 -14.87
N LEU A 83 -1.23 9.76 -14.85
CA LEU A 83 -0.91 11.16 -15.13
C LEU A 83 -0.03 11.82 -14.05
N GLU A 84 -0.12 11.36 -12.80
CA GLU A 84 0.72 11.87 -11.71
C GLU A 84 2.07 11.14 -11.58
N GLY A 85 2.24 10.00 -12.26
CA GLY A 85 3.48 9.21 -12.25
C GLY A 85 4.43 9.48 -13.43
N ILE A 86 4.04 10.35 -14.38
CA ILE A 86 4.86 10.84 -15.50
C ILE A 86 5.33 12.26 -15.15
#